data_AF-A0A970KXM7-F1
#
_entry.id   AF-A0A970KXM7-F1
#
_cell.length_a   1.000
_cell.length_b   1.000
_cell.length_c   1.000
_cell.angle_alpha   90.00
_cell.angle_beta   90.00
_cell.angle_gamma   90.00
#
_symmetry.space_group_name_H-M   'P 1'
#
loop_
_entity.id
_entity.type
_entity.pdbx_description
1 polymer ?
#
loop_
_entity_poly.entity_id
_entity_poly.type
_entity_poly.pdbx_seq_one_letter_code
_entity_poly.pdbx_strand_id
1 'polypeptide(L)'
;MHPILQKLTGGDRRSIGRANEVADEIVADSTLFAVVLEGLLFEDPIVRMRAADAIEKASIKRPELLQPHKSTLLNEVAAIGQQEVRWHLSLMLPRLRLDAAELNQVLAILDDHLRDRSAIVRVSLPWFGGHSKIVQVS
;
A
#
# COMPACT_ATOMS: atom_id res chain seq x y z
N MET A 1 10.67 19.74 -3.44
CA MET A 1 10.41 18.29 -3.58
C MET A 1 11.70 17.56 -3.88
N HIS A 2 12.08 16.58 -3.05
CA HIS A 2 13.32 15.78 -3.22
C HIS A 2 13.34 15.03 -4.57
N PRO A 3 14.51 14.79 -5.20
CA PRO A 3 14.60 14.09 -6.48
C PRO A 3 13.93 12.72 -6.51
N ILE A 4 14.00 11.95 -5.40
CA ILE A 4 13.33 10.65 -5.32
C ILE A 4 11.80 10.76 -5.42
N LEU A 5 11.21 11.82 -4.86
CA LEU A 5 9.77 12.07 -4.92
C LEU A 5 9.36 12.53 -6.33
N GLN A 6 10.24 13.19 -7.07
CA GLN A 6 9.97 13.54 -8.47
C GLN A 6 9.74 12.30 -9.34
N LYS A 7 10.40 11.17 -9.03
CA LYS A 7 10.18 9.89 -9.73
C LYS A 7 8.76 9.34 -9.53
N LEU A 8 8.06 9.78 -8.49
CA LEU A 8 6.70 9.36 -8.17
C LEU A 8 5.63 10.25 -8.82
N THR A 9 6.01 11.35 -9.46
CA THR A 9 5.08 12.28 -10.12
C THR A 9 4.70 11.86 -11.54
N GLY A 10 3.65 12.49 -12.09
CA GLY A 10 3.27 12.41 -13.51
C GLY A 10 2.62 11.09 -13.95
N GLY A 11 2.20 11.02 -15.22
CA GLY A 11 1.55 9.83 -15.82
C GLY A 11 0.09 9.62 -15.38
N ASP A 12 -0.56 8.62 -15.98
CA ASP A 12 -1.92 8.18 -15.60
C ASP A 12 -1.88 7.31 -14.33
N ARG A 13 -2.96 7.32 -13.54
CA ARG A 13 -3.16 6.51 -12.33
C ARG A 13 -3.02 5.01 -12.58
N ARG A 14 -3.14 4.57 -13.84
CA ARG A 14 -3.01 3.18 -14.28
C ARG A 14 -1.57 2.68 -14.37
N SER A 15 -0.58 3.57 -14.29
CA SER A 15 0.81 3.14 -14.19
C SER A 15 1.25 3.10 -12.72
N ILE A 16 1.91 2.01 -12.33
CA ILE A 16 2.63 1.89 -11.05
C ILE A 16 3.78 2.92 -10.92
N GLY A 17 4.00 3.77 -11.94
CA GLY A 17 5.07 4.75 -12.00
C GLY A 17 6.46 4.09 -11.86
N ARG A 18 7.39 4.83 -11.25
CA ARG A 18 8.73 4.33 -10.89
C ARG A 18 8.78 3.81 -9.45
N ALA A 19 7.66 3.40 -8.86
CA ALA A 19 7.60 2.98 -7.46
C ALA A 19 8.51 1.77 -7.15
N ASN A 20 8.66 0.82 -8.10
CA ASN A 20 9.60 -0.29 -7.94
C ASN A 20 11.06 0.18 -7.84
N GLU A 21 11.44 1.16 -8.68
CA GLU A 21 12.79 1.73 -8.66
C GLU A 21 13.04 2.47 -7.34
N VAL A 22 12.08 3.27 -6.90
CA VAL A 22 12.17 3.97 -5.60
C VAL A 22 12.27 2.98 -4.45
N ALA A 23 11.55 1.85 -4.49
CA ALA A 23 11.67 0.80 -3.49
C ALA A 23 13.08 0.19 -3.44
N ASP A 24 13.69 -0.06 -4.61
CA ASP A 24 15.06 -0.57 -4.69
C ASP A 24 16.08 0.45 -4.17
N GLU A 25 15.88 1.74 -4.44
CA GLU A 25 16.70 2.83 -3.91
C GLU A 25 16.58 2.93 -2.38
N ILE A 26 15.38 2.85 -1.81
CA ILE A 26 15.19 2.82 -0.34
C ILE A 26 15.92 1.63 0.30
N VAL A 27 15.86 0.46 -0.35
CA VAL A 27 16.52 -0.75 0.15
C VAL A 27 18.04 -0.59 0.14
N ALA A 28 18.59 0.03 -0.91
CA ALA A 28 20.00 0.34 -1.05
C ALA A 28 20.47 1.46 -0.09
N ASP A 29 19.63 2.46 0.17
CA ASP A 29 19.90 3.58 1.06
C ASP A 29 18.68 3.89 1.95
N SER A 30 18.76 3.43 3.20
CA SER A 30 17.67 3.59 4.17
C SER A 30 17.38 5.04 4.55
N THR A 31 18.28 5.99 4.27
CA THR A 31 18.03 7.41 4.58
C THR A 31 16.91 7.98 3.71
N LEU A 32 16.67 7.37 2.54
CA LEU A 32 15.60 7.76 1.62
C LEU A 32 14.20 7.38 2.12
N PHE A 33 14.11 6.45 3.08
CA PHE A 33 12.82 6.03 3.62
C PHE A 33 12.02 7.20 4.18
N ALA A 34 12.63 8.01 5.04
CA ALA A 34 11.98 9.17 5.66
C ALA A 34 11.49 10.18 4.60
N VAL A 35 12.30 10.41 3.57
CA VAL A 35 11.96 11.31 2.45
C VAL A 35 10.76 10.78 1.66
N VAL A 36 10.69 9.48 1.39
CA VAL A 36 9.55 8.88 0.67
C VAL A 36 8.31 8.85 1.56
N LEU A 37 8.47 8.67 2.88
CA LEU A 37 7.39 8.73 3.85
C LEU A 37 6.71 10.11 3.86
N GLU A 38 7.47 11.19 3.76
CA GLU A 38 6.91 12.55 3.61
C GLU A 38 5.98 12.65 2.38
N GLY A 39 6.27 11.88 1.33
CA GLY A 39 5.44 11.81 0.12
C GLY A 39 4.01 11.31 0.37
N LEU A 40 3.76 10.55 1.45
CA LEU A 40 2.40 10.14 1.84
C LEU A 40 1.56 11.30 2.36
N LEU A 41 2.18 12.41 2.74
CA LEU A 41 1.50 13.60 3.28
C LEU A 41 1.32 14.71 2.23
N PHE A 42 1.74 14.48 0.98
CA PHE A 42 1.63 15.46 -0.09
C PHE A 42 0.18 15.63 -0.56
N GLU A 43 -0.16 16.80 -1.11
CA GLU A 43 -1.50 17.07 -1.64
C GLU A 43 -1.85 16.21 -2.86
N ASP A 44 -0.86 15.88 -3.70
CA ASP A 44 -1.05 15.08 -4.91
C ASP A 44 -1.38 13.61 -4.56
N PRO A 45 -2.61 13.12 -4.85
CA PRO A 45 -3.01 11.75 -4.56
C PRO A 45 -2.18 10.69 -5.30
N ILE A 46 -1.60 11.02 -6.47
CA ILE A 46 -0.76 10.09 -7.23
C ILE A 46 0.56 9.87 -6.50
N VAL A 47 1.16 10.94 -5.99
CA VAL A 47 2.40 10.86 -5.21
C VAL A 47 2.17 10.06 -3.93
N ARG A 48 1.08 10.33 -3.19
CA ARG A 48 0.76 9.58 -1.96
C ARG A 48 0.65 8.08 -2.19
N MET A 49 -0.14 7.68 -3.18
CA MET A 49 -0.34 6.27 -3.54
C MET A 49 1.00 5.61 -3.89
N ARG A 50 1.79 6.22 -4.77
CA ARG A 50 3.05 5.62 -5.25
C ARG A 50 4.14 5.62 -4.18
N ALA A 51 4.13 6.59 -3.27
CA ALA A 51 5.00 6.58 -2.10
C ALA A 51 4.63 5.41 -1.17
N ALA A 52 3.33 5.20 -0.90
CA ALA A 52 2.86 4.07 -0.11
C ALA A 52 3.23 2.72 -0.77
N ASP A 53 3.07 2.61 -2.09
CA ASP A 53 3.50 1.42 -2.87
C ASP A 53 5.02 1.17 -2.77
N ALA A 54 5.84 2.20 -2.94
CA ALA A 54 7.29 2.08 -2.85
C ALA A 54 7.76 1.66 -1.44
N ILE A 55 7.18 2.24 -0.39
CA ILE A 55 7.50 1.88 1.01
C ILE A 55 7.06 0.45 1.32
N GLU A 56 5.85 0.06 0.90
CA GLU A 56 5.34 -1.29 1.09
C GLU A 56 6.30 -2.31 0.46
N LYS A 57 6.69 -2.10 -0.80
CA LYS A 57 7.65 -2.95 -1.52
C LYS A 57 9.03 -2.99 -0.89
N ALA A 58 9.55 -1.84 -0.45
CA ALA A 58 10.83 -1.79 0.26
C ALA A 58 10.76 -2.61 1.56
N SER A 59 9.65 -2.51 2.30
CA SER A 59 9.44 -3.23 3.56
C SER A 59 9.27 -4.74 3.39
N ILE A 60 8.90 -5.24 2.21
CA ILE A 60 8.94 -6.69 1.90
C ILE A 60 10.38 -7.21 1.99
N LYS A 61 11.35 -6.42 1.50
CA LYS A 61 12.77 -6.79 1.49
C LYS A 61 13.48 -6.49 2.81
N ARG A 62 13.12 -5.36 3.43
CA ARG A 62 13.74 -4.83 4.66
C ARG A 62 12.67 -4.32 5.63
N PRO A 63 11.97 -5.21 6.36
CA PRO A 63 10.87 -4.83 7.26
C PRO A 63 11.31 -3.94 8.42
N GLU A 64 12.59 -4.00 8.81
CA GLU A 64 13.15 -3.17 9.88
C GLU A 64 13.10 -1.66 9.57
N LEU A 65 12.98 -1.27 8.29
CA LEU A 65 12.85 0.12 7.87
C LEU A 65 11.56 0.78 8.37
N LEU A 66 10.50 0.00 8.64
CA LEU A 66 9.24 0.54 9.16
C LEU A 66 9.35 0.98 10.62
N GLN A 67 10.24 0.35 11.39
CA GLN A 67 10.25 0.45 12.84
C GLN A 67 10.50 1.88 13.37
N PRO A 68 11.46 2.65 12.82
CA PRO A 68 11.68 4.03 13.26
C PRO A 68 10.48 4.95 12.99
N HIS A 69 9.60 4.57 12.07
CA HIS A 69 8.47 5.38 11.60
C HIS A 69 7.11 4.86 12.10
N LYS A 70 7.11 3.90 13.04
CA LYS A 70 5.90 3.27 13.60
C LYS A 70 4.86 4.29 14.05
N SER A 71 5.26 5.33 14.78
CA SER A 71 4.31 6.33 15.29
C SER A 71 3.61 7.08 14.15
N THR A 72 4.34 7.53 13.14
CA THR A 72 3.77 8.20 11.95
C THR A 72 2.84 7.26 11.18
N LEU A 73 3.21 5.97 11.03
CA LEU A 73 2.35 4.98 10.37
C LEU A 73 1.02 4.74 11.11
N LEU A 74 1.07 4.64 12.44
CA LEU A 74 -0.10 4.36 13.27
C LEU A 74 -1.02 5.58 13.50
N ASN A 75 -0.52 6.79 13.26
CA ASN A 75 -1.24 8.04 13.54
C ASN A 75 -1.52 8.83 12.26
N GLU A 76 -0.51 9.47 11.69
CA GLU A 76 -0.66 10.39 10.56
C GLU A 76 -1.09 9.67 9.28
N VAL A 77 -0.43 8.55 8.96
CA VAL A 77 -0.74 7.78 7.74
C VAL A 77 -2.06 7.03 7.90
N ALA A 78 -2.37 6.51 9.08
CA ALA A 78 -3.65 5.86 9.37
C ALA A 78 -4.87 6.79 9.19
N ALA A 79 -4.68 8.10 9.39
CA ALA A 79 -5.73 9.10 9.17
C ALA A 79 -6.00 9.39 7.69
N ILE A 80 -5.18 8.90 6.76
CA ILE A 80 -5.36 9.14 5.31
C ILE A 80 -6.55 8.33 4.79
N GLY A 81 -7.56 9.04 4.27
CA GLY A 81 -8.77 8.45 3.69
C GLY A 81 -8.61 7.87 2.28
N GLN A 82 -7.45 7.99 1.67
CA GLN A 82 -7.20 7.52 0.31
C GLN A 82 -7.07 5.99 0.28
N GLN A 83 -7.94 5.32 -0.49
CA GLN A 83 -8.07 3.87 -0.54
C GLN A 83 -6.74 3.15 -0.81
N GLU A 84 -5.93 3.64 -1.76
CA GLU A 84 -4.69 2.97 -2.12
C GLU A 84 -3.64 3.07 -1.00
N VAL A 85 -3.63 4.19 -0.27
CA VAL A 85 -2.77 4.35 0.91
C VAL A 85 -3.19 3.40 2.02
N ARG A 86 -4.50 3.29 2.29
CA ARG A 86 -5.06 2.33 3.27
C ARG A 86 -4.70 0.89 2.95
N TRP A 87 -4.79 0.51 1.66
CA TRP A 87 -4.40 -0.81 1.18
C TRP A 87 -2.92 -1.10 1.49
N HIS A 88 -2.01 -0.23 1.06
CA HIS A 88 -0.58 -0.44 1.32
C HIS A 88 -0.24 -0.39 2.80
N LEU A 89 -0.86 0.50 3.58
CA LEU A 89 -0.68 0.56 5.03
C LEU A 89 -1.05 -0.76 5.69
N SER A 90 -2.18 -1.36 5.30
CA SER A 90 -2.65 -2.65 5.83
C SER A 90 -1.61 -3.78 5.65
N LEU A 91 -0.86 -3.74 4.55
CA LEU A 91 0.20 -4.71 4.26
C LEU A 91 1.48 -4.46 5.06
N MET A 92 1.74 -3.21 5.46
CA MET A 92 2.91 -2.82 6.24
C MET A 92 2.74 -3.07 7.74
N LEU A 93 1.55 -2.81 8.30
CA LEU A 93 1.31 -2.87 9.75
C LEU A 93 1.70 -4.22 10.40
N PRO A 94 1.44 -5.40 9.79
CA PRO A 94 1.82 -6.69 10.38
C PRO A 94 3.34 -6.91 10.51
N ARG A 95 4.17 -6.10 9.84
CA ARG A 95 5.64 -6.20 9.85
C ARG A 95 6.27 -5.42 11.01
N LEU A 96 5.48 -4.64 11.76
CA LEU A 96 5.95 -3.87 12.90
C LEU A 96 6.10 -4.74 14.15
N ARG A 97 7.09 -4.43 14.99
CA ARG A 97 7.10 -4.90 16.38
C ARG A 97 6.19 -3.99 17.21
N LEU A 98 5.13 -4.60 17.75
CA LEU A 98 4.03 -3.95 18.46
C LEU A 98 4.00 -4.42 19.91
N ASP A 99 3.74 -3.50 20.83
CA ASP A 99 3.27 -3.85 22.17
C ASP A 99 1.74 -4.13 22.18
N ALA A 100 1.18 -4.42 23.34
CA ALA A 100 -0.24 -4.75 23.47
C ALA A 100 -1.18 -3.58 23.12
N ALA A 101 -0.79 -2.34 23.44
CA ALA A 101 -1.58 -1.15 23.12
C ALA A 101 -1.53 -0.85 21.63
N GLU A 102 -0.35 -0.93 21.03
CA GLU A 102 -0.14 -0.73 19.60
C GLU A 102 -0.80 -1.82 18.77
N LEU A 103 -0.82 -3.07 19.24
CA LEU A 103 -1.55 -4.14 18.59
C LEU A 103 -3.05 -3.85 18.55
N ASN A 104 -3.64 -3.39 19.65
CA ASN A 104 -5.05 -2.98 19.67
C ASN A 104 -5.32 -1.82 18.71
N GLN A 105 -4.40 -0.85 18.62
CA GLN A 105 -4.49 0.24 17.65
C GLN A 105 -4.44 -0.27 16.21
N VAL A 106 -3.51 -1.16 15.88
CA VAL A 106 -3.41 -1.79 14.54
C VAL A 106 -4.69 -2.55 14.19
N LEU A 107 -5.26 -3.31 15.13
CA LEU A 107 -6.52 -4.02 14.90
C LEU A 107 -7.68 -3.07 14.62
N ALA A 108 -7.76 -1.94 15.34
CA ALA A 108 -8.76 -0.91 15.07
C ALA A 108 -8.57 -0.25 13.69
N ILE A 109 -7.33 0.03 13.28
CA ILE A 109 -7.02 0.59 11.95
C ILE A 109 -7.43 -0.40 10.85
N LEU A 110 -7.08 -1.67 11.00
CA LEU A 110 -7.42 -2.71 10.01
C LEU A 110 -8.93 -2.93 9.93
N ASP A 111 -9.65 -2.93 11.05
CA ASP A 111 -11.11 -3.02 11.09
C ASP A 111 -11.78 -1.81 10.40
N ASP A 112 -11.26 -0.59 10.57
CA ASP A 112 -11.70 0.58 9.80
C ASP A 112 -11.47 0.40 8.29
N HIS A 113 -10.27 -0.05 7.89
CA HIS A 113 -9.93 -0.24 6.49
C HIS A 113 -10.79 -1.33 5.82
N LEU A 114 -11.19 -2.37 6.54
CA LEU A 114 -12.09 -3.42 6.05
C LEU A 114 -13.56 -2.96 5.89
N ARG A 115 -13.98 -1.96 6.66
CA ARG A 115 -15.34 -1.38 6.57
C ARG A 115 -15.48 -0.37 5.44
N ASP A 116 -14.35 0.10 4.89
CA ASP A 116 -14.35 0.98 3.73
C ASP A 116 -14.90 0.24 2.50
N ARG A 117 -15.67 0.95 1.65
CA ARG A 117 -16.52 0.43 0.56
C ARG A 117 -15.75 -0.08 -0.65
N SER A 118 -14.58 -0.64 -0.44
CA SER A 118 -13.73 -1.21 -1.46
C SER A 118 -13.95 -2.70 -1.51
N ALA A 119 -14.97 -3.09 -2.27
CA ALA A 119 -15.30 -4.48 -2.55
C ALA A 119 -14.14 -5.19 -3.30
N ILE A 120 -13.13 -5.68 -2.58
CA ILE A 120 -12.18 -6.70 -3.07
C ILE A 120 -12.50 -8.04 -2.38
N VAL A 121 -13.78 -8.37 -2.24
CA VAL A 121 -14.22 -9.75 -2.02
C VAL A 121 -15.28 -10.08 -3.06
N ARG A 122 -14.80 -10.36 -4.28
CA ARG A 122 -15.43 -11.26 -5.25
C ARG A 122 -14.37 -11.75 -6.23
N VAL A 123 -13.40 -12.52 -5.72
CA VAL A 123 -12.74 -13.50 -6.57
C VAL A 123 -13.78 -14.59 -6.80
N SER A 124 -14.44 -14.54 -7.95
CA SER A 124 -15.10 -15.71 -8.50
C SER A 124 -14.01 -16.74 -8.78
N LEU A 125 -13.83 -17.69 -7.86
CA LEU A 125 -13.23 -18.97 -8.18
C LEU A 125 -14.09 -19.57 -9.31
N PRO A 126 -13.53 -19.86 -10.50
CA PRO A 126 -14.24 -20.66 -11.48
C PRO A 126 -14.28 -22.08 -10.94
N TRP A 127 -15.36 -22.42 -10.24
CA TRP A 127 -15.74 -23.80 -10.01
C TRP A 127 -16.07 -24.43 -11.36
N PHE A 128 -15.49 -25.62 -11.54
CA PHE A 128 -15.56 -26.48 -12.70
C PHE A 128 -17.00 -26.78 -13.11
N GLY A 129 -17.33 -26.56 -14.38
CA GLY A 129 -18.59 -27.04 -14.95
C GLY A 129 -18.81 -26.54 -16.36
N GLY A 130 -18.38 -27.31 -17.36
CA GLY A 130 -18.66 -26.97 -18.75
C GLY A 130 -17.97 -27.85 -19.78
N HIS A 131 -18.32 -29.14 -19.84
CA HIS A 131 -18.12 -29.92 -21.05
C HIS A 131 -19.41 -29.96 -21.88
N SER A 132 -19.26 -29.40 -23.09
CA SER A 132 -19.89 -29.75 -24.37
C SER A 132 -21.41 -29.69 -24.55
N LYS A 133 -21.77 -28.74 -25.43
CA LYS A 133 -22.57 -28.84 -26.67
C LYS A 133 -23.99 -29.43 -26.60
N ILE A 134 -24.94 -28.72 -27.20
CA ILE A 134 -25.91 -29.12 -28.27
C ILE A 134 -26.74 -27.85 -28.59
N VAL A 135 -26.44 -27.14 -29.68
CA VAL A 135 -27.15 -27.08 -30.99
C VAL A 135 -28.60 -26.58 -30.91
N GLN A 136 -28.83 -25.38 -31.47
CA GLN A 136 -30.14 -24.86 -31.91
C GLN A 136 -30.67 -25.70 -33.08
N VAL A 137 -31.97 -26.04 -33.07
CA VAL A 137 -32.77 -26.13 -34.30
C VAL A 137 -34.19 -25.65 -33.99
N SER A 138 -34.71 -24.86 -34.93
CA SER A 138 -36.08 -24.37 -35.07
C SER A 138 -37.11 -25.48 -35.35
#